data_AF-B4GW19-F1
#
_entry.id   AF-B4GW19-F1
#
_cell.length_a   1.000
_cell.length_b   1.000
_cell.length_c   1.000
_cell.angle_alpha   90.00
_cell.angle_beta   90.00
_cell.angle_gamma   90.00
#
_symmetry.space_group_name_H-M   'P 1'
#
loop_
_entity.id
_entity.type
_entity.pdbx_description
1 polymer ?
#
loop_
_entity_poly.entity_id
_entity_poly.type
_entity_poly.pdbx_seq_one_letter_code
_entity_poly.pdbx_strand_id
1 'polypeptide(L)'
;MVYDMTHMAEGPPQSISLSRYYMQEDDEMLAPANNAGLLNEDYAASTTLDIEKRFQARMACETAAQPAPPPPPTPAPRRRTTPIAHLDPTELVGLSREERRRRRRATLKYRTAHATRERIRVEAFNVSFAELRKLLPTLPPDKKLSKIEILKLAICYIAYLNHVLETP
;
A
#
# COMPACT_ATOMS: atom_id res chain seq x y z
N MET A 1 27.99 24.45 -37.36
CA MET A 1 27.59 23.03 -37.50
C MET A 1 26.10 22.95 -37.18
N VAL A 2 25.27 22.81 -38.21
CA VAL A 2 23.81 22.72 -38.09
C VAL A 2 23.50 21.23 -38.00
N TYR A 3 22.84 20.78 -36.93
CA TYR A 3 22.43 19.38 -36.81
C TYR A 3 21.15 19.16 -37.62
N ASP A 4 21.26 18.29 -38.61
CA ASP A 4 20.16 17.78 -39.42
C ASP A 4 19.23 16.89 -38.57
N MET A 5 17.94 17.22 -38.52
CA MET A 5 16.91 16.56 -37.71
C MET A 5 16.03 15.59 -38.53
N THR A 6 16.39 15.28 -39.77
CA THR A 6 15.54 14.57 -40.74
C THR A 6 15.42 13.04 -40.55
N HIS A 7 15.87 12.48 -39.42
CA HIS A 7 15.75 11.03 -39.16
C HIS A 7 15.06 10.63 -37.84
N MET A 8 14.15 11.45 -37.32
CA MET A 8 13.19 10.98 -36.31
C MET A 8 11.96 10.42 -37.02
N ALA A 9 12.02 9.15 -37.40
CA ALA A 9 10.83 8.41 -37.81
C ALA A 9 9.89 8.29 -36.59
N GLU A 10 8.76 8.99 -36.64
CA GLU A 10 7.63 8.88 -35.72
C GLU A 10 7.13 7.43 -35.72
N GLY A 11 7.53 6.65 -34.71
CA GLY A 11 6.93 5.36 -34.43
C GLY A 11 5.48 5.52 -33.94
N PRO A 12 4.58 4.56 -34.20
CA PRO A 12 3.15 4.74 -33.93
C PRO A 12 2.91 5.05 -32.44
N PRO A 13 1.91 5.88 -32.09
CA PRO A 13 1.58 6.16 -30.70
C PRO A 13 1.31 4.84 -29.99
N GLN A 14 2.14 4.51 -28.99
CA GLN A 14 1.93 3.33 -28.16
C GLN A 14 0.67 3.54 -27.32
N SER A 15 -0.48 3.22 -27.90
CA SER A 15 -1.72 2.99 -27.17
C SER A 15 -1.46 1.87 -26.17
N ILE A 16 -1.41 2.21 -24.89
CA ILE A 16 -1.10 1.28 -23.82
C ILE A 16 -2.37 0.47 -23.53
N SER A 17 -2.58 -0.61 -24.28
CA SER A 17 -3.61 -1.60 -23.93
C SER A 17 -3.23 -2.28 -22.61
N LEU A 18 -4.07 -2.09 -21.59
CA LEU A 18 -3.99 -2.71 -20.25
C LEU A 18 -4.03 -4.26 -20.29
N SER A 19 -4.33 -4.86 -21.44
CA SER A 19 -4.34 -6.32 -21.62
C SER A 19 -2.98 -7.00 -21.47
N ARG A 20 -1.84 -6.28 -21.55
CA ARG A 20 -0.52 -6.92 -21.33
C ARG A 20 -0.29 -7.36 -19.88
N TYR A 21 -1.17 -6.98 -18.94
CA TYR A 21 -1.03 -7.32 -17.52
C TYR A 21 -1.93 -8.44 -17.00
N TYR A 22 -2.77 -9.06 -17.83
CA TYR A 22 -3.59 -10.20 -17.39
C TYR A 22 -3.67 -11.31 -18.45
N MET A 23 -3.61 -12.55 -17.95
CA MET A 23 -3.73 -13.87 -18.59
C MET A 23 -2.41 -14.51 -19.05
N GLN A 24 -1.89 -15.47 -18.27
CA GLN A 24 -2.17 -16.91 -18.48
C GLN A 24 -1.39 -17.77 -17.47
N GLU A 25 -2.09 -18.39 -16.51
CA GLU A 25 -1.82 -19.76 -16.03
C GLU A 25 -3.16 -20.31 -15.53
N ASP A 26 -3.76 -21.17 -16.35
CA ASP A 26 -4.80 -22.10 -15.94
C ASP A 26 -4.12 -23.22 -15.15
N ASP A 27 -4.47 -23.38 -13.88
CA ASP A 27 -4.36 -24.66 -13.18
C ASP A 27 -5.50 -24.74 -12.15
N GLU A 28 -6.39 -25.68 -12.43
CA GLU A 28 -7.58 -26.05 -11.70
C GLU A 28 -7.22 -26.76 -10.39
N MET A 29 -7.42 -26.14 -9.22
CA MET A 29 -7.40 -26.85 -7.93
C MET A 29 -8.35 -26.24 -6.89
N LEU A 30 -9.53 -26.84 -6.81
CA LEU A 30 -10.37 -27.06 -5.62
C LEU A 30 -10.56 -25.92 -4.60
N ALA A 31 -11.75 -25.30 -4.63
CA ALA A 31 -12.25 -24.49 -3.52
C ALA A 31 -12.66 -25.39 -2.34
N PRO A 32 -12.24 -25.12 -1.09
CA PRO A 32 -13.01 -25.56 0.06
C PRO A 32 -14.17 -24.58 0.26
N ALA A 33 -15.37 -25.15 0.29
CA ALA A 33 -16.57 -24.50 0.77
C ALA A 33 -16.38 -23.99 2.21
N ASN A 34 -17.17 -22.98 2.56
CA ASN A 34 -17.42 -22.42 3.89
C ASN A 34 -16.41 -21.37 4.40
N ASN A 35 -16.73 -20.10 4.12
CA ASN A 35 -16.65 -19.08 5.17
C ASN A 35 -17.82 -18.10 5.05
N ALA A 36 -19.03 -18.62 5.24
CA ALA A 36 -20.16 -17.81 5.65
C ALA A 36 -20.10 -17.71 7.19
N GLY A 37 -19.63 -16.59 7.75
CA GLY A 37 -19.77 -16.35 9.19
C GLY A 37 -18.67 -15.56 9.90
N LEU A 38 -18.14 -14.47 9.33
CA LEU A 38 -17.44 -13.47 10.16
C LEU A 38 -18.39 -12.30 10.44
N LEU A 39 -19.14 -12.43 11.53
CA LEU A 39 -19.93 -11.33 12.08
C LEU A 39 -18.99 -10.24 12.62
N ASN A 40 -19.34 -8.98 12.35
CA ASN A 40 -18.58 -7.77 12.70
C ASN A 40 -18.26 -7.61 14.21
N GLU A 41 -18.93 -8.34 15.10
CA GLU A 41 -18.79 -8.21 16.56
C GLU A 41 -17.45 -8.74 17.08
N ASP A 42 -16.96 -9.87 16.55
CA ASP A 42 -15.72 -10.50 17.00
C ASP A 42 -14.49 -9.68 16.61
N TYR A 43 -14.55 -8.97 15.47
CA TYR A 43 -13.47 -8.09 15.02
C TYR A 43 -13.35 -6.85 15.91
N ALA A 44 -14.47 -6.26 16.31
CA ALA A 44 -14.51 -5.13 17.23
C ALA A 44 -14.02 -5.53 18.64
N ALA A 45 -14.42 -6.70 19.13
CA ALA A 45 -13.97 -7.21 20.43
C ALA A 45 -12.48 -7.57 20.43
N SER A 46 -11.98 -8.25 19.39
CA SER A 46 -10.56 -8.59 19.24
C SER A 46 -9.68 -7.34 19.18
N THR A 47 -10.10 -6.32 18.42
CA THR A 47 -9.34 -5.06 18.31
C THR A 47 -9.36 -4.27 19.62
N THR A 48 -10.47 -4.27 20.35
CA THR A 48 -10.58 -3.61 21.66
C THR A 48 -9.67 -4.27 22.70
N LEU A 49 -9.68 -5.61 22.78
CA LEU A 49 -8.79 -6.40 23.64
C LEU A 49 -7.30 -6.13 23.33
N ASP A 50 -6.93 -6.00 22.06
CA ASP A 50 -5.56 -5.69 21.67
C ASP A 50 -5.15 -4.25 22.03
N ILE A 51 -6.07 -3.30 21.94
CA ILE A 51 -5.83 -1.90 22.34
C ILE A 51 -5.64 -1.82 23.86
N GLU A 52 -6.48 -2.49 24.63
CA GLU A 52 -6.44 -2.46 26.09
C GLU A 52 -5.20 -3.17 26.66
N LYS A 53 -4.82 -4.32 26.08
CA LYS A 53 -3.55 -4.98 26.41
C LYS A 53 -2.34 -4.08 26.14
N ARG A 54 -2.33 -3.33 25.03
CA ARG A 54 -1.25 -2.39 24.70
C ARG A 54 -1.23 -1.19 25.67
N PHE A 55 -2.40 -0.72 26.10
CA PHE A 55 -2.51 0.36 27.07
C PHE A 55 -2.02 -0.09 28.45
N GLN A 56 -2.48 -1.24 28.93
CA GLN A 56 -2.01 -1.83 30.18
C GLN A 56 -0.50 -2.11 30.17
N ALA A 57 0.04 -2.62 29.05
CA ALA A 57 1.48 -2.83 28.90
C ALA A 57 2.28 -1.52 29.03
N ARG A 58 1.75 -0.39 28.53
CA ARG A 58 2.38 0.93 28.69
C ARG A 58 2.34 1.40 30.14
N MET A 59 1.17 1.32 30.77
CA MET A 59 0.97 1.75 32.17
C MET A 59 1.82 0.91 33.15
N ALA A 60 1.96 -0.39 32.90
CA ALA A 60 2.76 -1.30 33.72
C ALA A 60 4.27 -1.00 33.65
N CYS A 61 4.76 -0.43 32.55
CA CYS A 61 6.16 -0.01 32.43
C CYS A 61 6.44 1.33 33.13
N GLU A 62 5.41 2.11 33.46
CA GLU A 62 5.54 3.48 33.98
C GLU A 62 5.65 3.54 35.51
N THR A 63 5.28 2.48 36.24
CA THR A 63 5.21 2.45 37.71
C THR A 63 6.36 1.75 38.42
N ALA A 64 7.27 1.10 37.69
CA ALA A 64 8.52 0.63 38.26
C ALA A 64 9.61 1.65 37.90
N ALA A 65 10.28 2.23 38.89
CA ALA A 65 11.52 2.96 38.67
C ALA A 65 12.58 1.99 38.13
N GLN A 66 12.55 1.73 36.83
CA GLN A 66 13.52 0.89 36.15
C GLN A 66 14.87 1.63 36.20
N PRO A 67 15.96 0.98 36.64
CA PRO A 67 17.29 1.55 36.49
C PRO A 67 17.50 1.90 35.01
N ALA A 68 18.10 3.07 34.74
CA ALA A 68 18.28 3.56 33.38
C ALA A 68 18.85 2.43 32.50
N PRO A 69 18.19 2.08 31.38
CA PRO A 69 18.68 1.03 30.51
C PRO A 69 20.12 1.36 30.08
N PRO A 70 21.01 0.36 29.97
CA PRO A 70 22.35 0.61 29.47
C PRO A 70 22.25 1.33 28.12
N PRO A 71 23.16 2.28 27.81
CA PRO A 71 23.14 2.96 26.54
C PRO A 71 23.09 1.91 25.43
N PRO A 72 22.22 2.06 24.43
CA PRO A 72 22.14 1.11 23.33
C PRO A 72 23.56 0.94 22.76
N PRO A 73 23.99 -0.29 22.43
CA PRO A 73 25.28 -0.49 21.80
C PRO A 73 25.37 0.44 20.60
N THR A 74 26.47 1.19 20.49
CA THR A 74 26.70 2.10 19.38
C THR A 74 26.34 1.36 18.09
N PRO A 75 25.35 1.83 17.31
CA PRO A 75 24.91 1.09 16.14
C PRO A 75 26.15 0.84 15.29
N ALA A 76 26.49 -0.44 15.10
CA ALA A 76 27.60 -0.83 14.24
C ALA A 76 27.48 -0.01 12.95
N PRO A 77 28.59 0.59 12.44
CA PRO A 77 28.53 1.47 11.30
C PRO A 77 27.72 0.77 10.23
N ARG A 78 26.54 1.32 9.93
CA ARG A 78 25.54 0.71 9.05
C ARG A 78 26.27 0.54 7.73
N ARG A 79 26.80 -0.66 7.46
CA ARG A 79 27.59 -0.94 6.27
C ARG A 79 26.71 -0.47 5.14
N ARG A 80 27.07 0.64 4.48
CA ARG A 80 26.33 1.14 3.33
C ARG A 80 26.46 0.04 2.30
N THR A 81 25.55 -0.92 2.33
CA THR A 81 25.39 -1.88 1.26
C THR A 81 24.87 -1.03 0.12
N THR A 82 25.79 -0.64 -0.75
CA THR A 82 25.46 0.00 -2.01
C THR A 82 24.43 -0.89 -2.67
N PRO A 83 23.22 -0.36 -2.96
CA PRO A 83 22.20 -1.17 -3.60
C PRO A 83 22.78 -1.74 -4.89
N ILE A 84 22.52 -3.02 -5.15
CA ILE A 84 23.04 -3.69 -6.35
C ILE A 84 22.44 -2.97 -7.55
N ALA A 85 23.24 -2.17 -8.24
CA ALA A 85 22.80 -1.35 -9.37
C ALA A 85 22.48 -2.24 -10.56
N HIS A 86 23.37 -3.20 -10.85
CA HIS A 86 23.26 -4.19 -11.90
C HIS A 86 23.50 -5.59 -11.32
N LEU A 87 22.67 -6.57 -11.68
CA LEU A 87 22.94 -7.98 -11.39
C LEU A 87 23.49 -8.63 -12.63
N ASP A 88 24.71 -9.15 -12.55
CA ASP A 88 25.28 -9.93 -13.63
C ASP A 88 24.67 -11.34 -13.65
N PRO A 89 24.15 -11.82 -14.81
CA PRO A 89 23.51 -13.13 -14.92
C PRO A 89 24.41 -14.29 -14.50
N THR A 90 25.72 -14.18 -14.72
CA THR A 90 26.72 -15.20 -14.37
C THR A 90 26.80 -15.43 -12.86
N GLU A 91 26.56 -14.40 -12.04
CA GLU A 91 26.54 -14.55 -10.58
C GLU A 91 25.31 -15.30 -10.07
N LEU A 92 24.30 -15.53 -10.93
CA LEU A 92 23.07 -16.24 -10.57
C LEU A 92 23.13 -17.74 -10.89
N VAL A 93 24.22 -18.20 -11.51
CA VAL A 93 24.49 -19.60 -11.85
C VAL A 93 24.91 -20.36 -10.59
N GLY A 94 24.39 -21.58 -10.39
CA GLY A 94 24.66 -22.39 -9.19
C GLY A 94 23.92 -21.95 -7.91
N LEU A 95 23.25 -20.79 -7.92
CA LEU A 95 22.42 -20.35 -6.81
C LEU A 95 21.07 -21.09 -6.78
N SER A 96 20.60 -21.37 -5.57
CA SER A 96 19.22 -21.81 -5.34
C SER A 96 18.21 -20.82 -5.92
N ARG A 97 17.03 -21.33 -6.31
CA ARG A 97 15.89 -20.51 -6.78
C ARG A 97 15.57 -19.38 -5.80
N GLU A 98 15.66 -19.63 -4.51
CA GLU A 98 15.37 -18.63 -3.48
C GLU A 98 16.46 -17.54 -3.42
N GLU A 99 17.73 -17.94 -3.48
CA GLU A 99 18.84 -16.99 -3.47
C GLU A 99 18.82 -16.09 -4.73
N ARG A 100 18.45 -16.65 -5.88
CA ARG A 100 18.23 -15.86 -7.11
C ARG A 100 17.10 -14.84 -6.96
N ARG A 101 15.99 -15.20 -6.31
CA ARG A 101 14.88 -14.27 -6.01
C ARG A 101 15.33 -13.17 -5.06
N ARG A 102 16.04 -13.53 -4.00
CA ARG A 102 16.60 -12.58 -3.01
C ARG A 102 17.51 -11.55 -3.68
N ARG A 103 18.48 -11.99 -4.49
CA ARG A 103 19.38 -11.09 -5.23
C ARG A 103 18.61 -10.15 -6.16
N ARG A 104 17.66 -10.67 -6.95
CA ARG A 104 16.81 -9.85 -7.84
C ARG A 104 16.06 -8.76 -7.08
N ARG A 105 15.44 -9.11 -5.94
CA ARG A 105 14.71 -8.15 -5.09
C ARG A 105 15.62 -7.10 -4.44
N ALA A 106 16.89 -7.42 -4.21
CA ALA A 106 17.88 -6.49 -3.66
C ALA A 106 18.35 -5.43 -4.67
N THR A 107 18.08 -5.60 -5.97
CA THR A 107 18.51 -4.63 -6.99
C THR A 107 17.81 -3.30 -6.88
N LEU A 108 18.55 -2.23 -7.22
CA LEU A 108 17.98 -0.90 -7.34
C LEU A 108 16.85 -0.87 -8.37
N LYS A 109 17.02 -1.55 -9.52
CA LYS A 109 15.99 -1.65 -10.57
C LYS A 109 14.69 -2.26 -10.04
N TYR A 110 14.75 -3.37 -9.33
CA TYR A 110 13.54 -3.99 -8.77
C TYR A 110 12.89 -3.11 -7.71
N ARG A 111 13.68 -2.55 -6.79
CA ARG A 111 13.18 -1.69 -5.70
C ARG A 111 12.52 -0.42 -6.22
N THR A 112 13.13 0.25 -7.19
CA THR A 112 12.58 1.47 -7.83
C THR A 112 11.32 1.16 -8.62
N ALA A 113 11.29 0.08 -9.40
CA ALA A 113 10.09 -0.36 -10.12
C ALA A 113 8.95 -0.71 -9.16
N HIS A 114 9.24 -1.41 -8.05
CA HIS A 114 8.25 -1.72 -7.03
C HIS A 114 7.72 -0.46 -6.32
N ALA A 115 8.62 0.44 -5.90
CA ALA A 115 8.23 1.70 -5.26
C ALA A 115 7.38 2.58 -6.20
N THR A 116 7.69 2.59 -7.49
CA THR A 116 6.92 3.33 -8.49
C THR A 116 5.52 2.74 -8.67
N ARG A 117 5.40 1.41 -8.78
CA ARG A 117 4.08 0.74 -8.83
C ARG A 117 3.23 1.03 -7.60
N GLU A 118 3.84 0.99 -6.41
CA GLU A 118 3.11 1.28 -5.17
C GLU A 118 2.69 2.75 -5.09
N ARG A 119 3.53 3.69 -5.54
CA ARG A 119 3.17 5.10 -5.63
C ARG A 119 1.95 5.30 -6.54
N ILE A 120 1.96 4.70 -7.73
CA ILE A 120 0.84 4.77 -8.68
C ILE A 120 -0.44 4.18 -8.06
N ARG A 121 -0.33 3.03 -7.39
CA ARG A 121 -1.48 2.39 -6.72
C ARG A 121 -2.10 3.32 -5.65
N VAL A 122 -1.25 3.94 -4.83
CA VAL A 122 -1.69 4.87 -3.78
C VAL A 122 -2.25 6.18 -4.38
N GLU A 123 -1.67 6.67 -5.47
CA GLU A 123 -2.15 7.85 -6.19
C GLU A 123 -3.55 7.59 -6.76
N ALA A 124 -3.76 6.47 -7.45
CA ALA A 124 -5.08 6.08 -7.95
C ALA A 124 -6.12 6.00 -6.83
N PHE A 125 -5.77 5.43 -5.68
CA PHE A 125 -6.62 5.40 -4.49
C PHE A 125 -6.92 6.80 -3.93
N ASN A 126 -5.94 7.71 -3.94
CA ASN A 126 -6.14 9.07 -3.45
C ASN A 126 -7.01 9.88 -4.41
N VAL A 127 -6.91 9.66 -5.72
CA VAL A 127 -7.81 10.26 -6.73
C VAL A 127 -9.26 9.84 -6.47
N SER A 128 -9.54 8.55 -6.25
CA SER A 128 -10.90 8.12 -5.92
C SER A 128 -11.42 8.72 -4.60
N PHE A 129 -10.56 8.92 -3.61
CA PHE A 129 -10.92 9.63 -2.37
C PHE A 129 -11.24 11.11 -2.59
N ALA A 130 -10.51 11.77 -3.49
CA ALA A 130 -10.77 13.16 -3.86
C ALA A 130 -12.09 13.30 -4.63
N GLU A 131 -12.40 12.37 -5.54
CA GLU A 131 -13.70 12.35 -6.23
C GLU A 131 -14.87 12.14 -5.26
N LEU A 132 -14.74 11.19 -4.32
CA LEU A 132 -15.75 11.00 -3.27
C LEU A 132 -15.94 12.28 -2.44
N ARG A 133 -14.85 12.96 -2.05
CA ARG A 133 -14.89 14.20 -1.26
C ARG A 133 -15.70 15.31 -1.92
N LYS A 134 -15.68 15.43 -3.26
CA LYS A 134 -16.43 16.46 -4.00
C LYS A 134 -17.94 16.30 -3.89
N LEU A 135 -18.42 15.07 -3.66
CA LEU A 135 -19.84 14.76 -3.52
C LEU A 135 -20.37 15.01 -2.11
N LEU A 136 -19.48 15.20 -1.12
CA LEU A 136 -19.88 15.30 0.28
C LEU A 136 -20.20 16.75 0.68
N PRO A 137 -21.35 16.98 1.33
CA PRO A 137 -21.72 18.32 1.79
C PRO A 137 -20.86 18.75 2.99
N THR A 138 -20.23 19.93 2.89
CA THR A 138 -19.46 20.53 4.00
C THR A 138 -19.66 22.04 4.10
N LEU A 139 -19.68 22.55 5.33
CA LEU A 139 -19.49 23.97 5.62
C LEU A 139 -18.15 24.17 6.35
N PRO A 140 -17.23 25.00 5.83
CA PRO A 140 -17.23 25.60 4.49
C PRO A 140 -16.98 24.55 3.38
N PRO A 141 -17.28 24.84 2.10
CA PRO A 141 -17.12 23.89 0.99
C PRO A 141 -15.70 23.34 0.82
N ASP A 142 -14.70 24.13 1.17
CA ASP A 142 -13.27 23.83 1.08
C ASP A 142 -12.68 23.18 2.35
N LYS A 143 -13.53 22.78 3.30
CA LYS A 143 -13.09 22.08 4.53
C LYS A 143 -12.23 20.88 4.18
N LYS A 144 -10.99 20.84 4.67
CA LYS A 144 -10.13 19.66 4.53
C LYS A 144 -10.66 18.54 5.42
N LEU A 145 -10.96 17.39 4.82
CA LEU A 145 -11.40 16.19 5.53
C LEU A 145 -10.31 15.13 5.49
N SER A 146 -10.08 14.46 6.61
CA SER A 146 -9.28 13.23 6.67
C SER A 146 -10.01 12.06 5.98
N LYS A 147 -9.27 10.98 5.66
CA LYS A 147 -9.85 9.79 5.03
C LYS A 147 -10.98 9.18 5.86
N ILE A 148 -10.84 9.15 7.18
CA ILE A 148 -11.88 8.61 8.06
C ILE A 148 -13.13 9.49 8.09
N GLU A 149 -12.96 10.81 8.08
CA GLU A 149 -14.10 11.74 8.02
C GLU A 149 -14.85 11.63 6.69
N ILE A 150 -14.14 11.50 5.56
CA ILE A 150 -14.75 11.27 4.24
C ILE A 150 -15.63 10.01 4.27
N LEU A 151 -15.12 8.90 4.82
CA LEU A 151 -15.87 7.65 4.89
C LEU A 151 -17.11 7.77 5.80
N LYS A 152 -16.96 8.34 7.00
CA LYS A 152 -18.08 8.54 7.92
C LYS A 152 -19.16 9.43 7.31
N LEU A 153 -18.75 10.55 6.70
CA LEU A 153 -19.67 11.51 6.10
C LEU A 153 -20.39 10.92 4.87
N ALA A 154 -19.70 10.11 4.06
CA ALA A 154 -20.34 9.39 2.95
C ALA A 154 -21.45 8.45 3.43
N ILE A 155 -21.19 7.65 4.48
CA ILE A 155 -22.19 6.75 5.06
C ILE A 155 -23.39 7.55 5.58
N CYS A 156 -23.14 8.62 6.36
CA CYS A 156 -24.21 9.47 6.87
C CYS A 156 -25.00 10.15 5.75
N TYR A 157 -24.34 10.57 4.68
CA TYR A 157 -24.99 11.27 3.58
C TYR A 157 -25.87 10.35 2.74
N ILE A 158 -25.42 9.12 2.45
CA ILE A 158 -26.26 8.10 1.81
C ILE A 158 -27.51 7.82 2.66
N ALA A 159 -27.34 7.62 3.97
CA ALA A 159 -28.47 7.37 4.88
C ALA A 159 -29.45 8.56 4.92
N TYR A 160 -28.94 9.80 4.93
CA TYR A 160 -29.75 11.00 4.88
C TYR A 160 -30.56 11.09 3.57
N LEU A 161 -29.93 10.87 2.42
CA LEU A 161 -30.63 10.91 1.13
C LEU A 161 -31.72 9.84 1.04
N ASN A 162 -31.46 8.62 1.54
CA ASN A 162 -32.48 7.57 1.59
C ASN A 162 -33.68 8.00 2.45
N HIS A 163 -33.44 8.58 3.63
CA HIS A 163 -34.52 9.07 4.49
C HIS A 163 -35.36 10.15 3.80
N VAL A 164 -34.73 11.10 3.11
CA VAL A 164 -35.43 12.16 2.36
C VAL A 164 -36.30 11.59 1.25
N LEU A 165 -35.86 10.50 0.60
CA LEU A 165 -36.62 9.84 -0.46
C LEU A 165 -37.77 8.98 0.07
N GLU A 166 -37.68 8.48 1.30
CA GLU A 166 -38.72 7.67 1.96
C GLU A 166 -39.81 8.52 2.64
N THR A 167 -39.49 9.75 3.01
CA THR A 167 -40.48 10.70 3.54
C THR A 167 -41.37 11.24 2.41
N PRO A 168 -42.70 11.00 2.44
CA PRO A 168 -43.64 11.45 1.40
C PRO A 168 -43.85 12.96 1.36
#